data_AF-A0A2Z2P411-F1
#
_entry.id   AF-A0A2Z2P411-F1
#
_cell.length_a   1.000
_cell.length_b   1.000
_cell.length_c   1.000
_cell.angle_alpha   90.00
_cell.angle_beta   90.00
_cell.angle_gamma   90.00
#
_symmetry.space_group_name_H-M   'P 1'
#
loop_
_entity.id
_entity.type
_entity.pdbx_description
1 polymer ?
#
loop_
_entity_poly.entity_id
_entity_poly.type
_entity_poly.pdbx_seq_one_letter_code
_entity_poly.pdbx_strand_id
1 'polypeptide(L)' 'MTKEKSEAAKAFKKPAHWTNDPAPAPKPVANEEKLSPTRYGDWEKDGIAVDF' A
#
# COMPACT_ATOMS: atom_id res chain seq x y z
N MET A 1 -20.52 29.63 16.00
CA MET A 1 -21.90 29.10 16.14
C MET A 1 -22.01 27.84 15.28
N THR A 2 -21.87 26.65 15.86
CA THR A 2 -22.07 25.39 15.11
C THR A 2 -23.57 25.21 14.86
N LYS A 3 -23.96 25.06 13.59
CA LYS A 3 -25.34 24.86 13.14
C LYS A 3 -25.92 23.62 13.83
N GLU A 4 -27.10 23.73 14.43
CA GLU A 4 -27.79 22.57 15.01
C GLU A 4 -28.03 21.49 13.95
N LYS A 5 -27.96 20.22 14.37
CA LYS A 5 -28.23 19.08 13.50
C LYS A 5 -29.71 19.08 13.08
N SER A 6 -29.96 18.74 11.80
CA SER A 6 -31.32 18.58 11.27
C SER A 6 -32.10 17.46 11.96
N GLU A 7 -33.43 17.50 11.87
CA GLU A 7 -34.31 16.47 12.46
C GLU A 7 -33.99 15.05 11.94
N ALA A 8 -33.71 14.93 10.65
CA ALA A 8 -33.29 13.66 10.04
C ALA A 8 -32.00 13.11 10.66
N ALA A 9 -31.03 13.97 10.99
CA ALA A 9 -29.79 13.57 11.62
C ALA A 9 -30.00 13.12 13.08
N LYS A 10 -31.01 13.67 13.77
CA LYS A 10 -31.39 13.26 15.14
C LYS A 10 -32.07 11.88 15.14
N ALA A 11 -32.79 11.53 14.08
CA ALA A 11 -33.48 10.24 13.94
C ALA A 11 -32.57 9.09 13.44
N PHE A 12 -31.34 9.37 13.03
CA PHE A 12 -30.42 8.36 12.51
C PHE A 12 -29.98 7.37 13.59
N LYS A 13 -30.28 6.09 13.40
CA LYS A 13 -29.79 4.99 14.24
C LYS A 13 -28.52 4.39 13.63
N LYS A 14 -27.41 4.55 14.35
CA LYS A 14 -26.12 3.98 13.98
C LYS A 14 -26.17 2.44 14.01
N PRO A 15 -25.75 1.73 12.94
CA PRO A 15 -25.63 0.27 12.97
C PRO A 15 -24.61 -0.20 14.02
N ALA A 16 -24.84 -1.36 14.63
CA ALA A 16 -24.00 -1.89 15.71
C ALA A 16 -22.53 -2.12 15.31
N HIS A 17 -22.26 -2.40 14.04
CA HIS A 17 -20.92 -2.64 13.51
C HIS A 17 -20.17 -1.36 13.10
N TRP A 18 -20.81 -0.19 13.15
CA TRP A 18 -20.12 1.06 12.85
C TRP A 18 -19.33 1.55 14.07
N THR A 19 -18.03 1.74 13.89
CA THR A 19 -17.20 2.50 14.81
C THR A 19 -16.83 3.86 14.23
N ASN A 20 -16.58 4.82 15.12
CA ASN A 20 -15.94 6.11 14.76
C ASN A 20 -14.46 6.12 15.17
N ASP A 21 -13.94 4.98 15.64
CA ASP A 21 -12.56 4.85 16.01
C ASP A 21 -11.67 5.15 14.80
N PRO A 22 -10.53 5.83 15.01
CA PRO A 22 -9.59 6.08 13.93
C PRO A 22 -9.07 4.77 13.35
N ALA A 23 -8.75 4.78 12.06
CA ALA A 23 -8.07 3.66 11.43
C ALA A 23 -6.76 3.33 12.17
N PRO A 24 -6.36 2.05 12.23
CA PRO A 24 -5.10 1.69 12.86
C PRO A 24 -3.92 2.38 12.17
N ALA A 25 -2.88 2.67 12.94
CA ALA A 25 -1.66 3.26 12.40
C ALA A 25 -1.04 2.35 11.32
N PRO A 26 -0.44 2.93 10.26
CA PRO A 26 0.25 2.15 9.25
C PRO A 26 1.41 1.37 9.88
N LYS A 27 1.59 0.13 9.44
CA LYS A 27 2.75 -0.68 9.83
C LYS A 27 3.93 -0.34 8.92
N PRO A 28 5.17 -0.39 9.43
CA PRO A 28 6.35 -0.30 8.58
C PRO A 28 6.34 -1.44 7.56
N VAL A 29 6.73 -1.14 6.32
CA VAL A 29 6.90 -2.14 5.28
C VAL A 29 8.23 -2.86 5.53
N ALA A 30 8.19 -4.18 5.68
CA ALA A 30 9.40 -4.99 5.64
C ALA A 30 9.83 -5.15 4.17
N ASN A 31 10.99 -4.62 3.81
CA ASN A 31 11.59 -4.88 2.51
C ASN A 31 12.56 -6.07 2.65
N GLU A 32 12.05 -7.27 2.40
CA GLU A 32 12.82 -8.52 2.39
C GLU A 32 13.35 -8.86 0.99
N GLU A 33 13.19 -7.94 0.03
CA GLU A 33 13.64 -8.17 -1.34
C GLU A 33 15.17 -8.28 -1.36
N LYS A 34 15.65 -9.48 -1.68
CA LYS A 34 17.06 -9.69 -1.96
C LYS A 34 17.36 -9.15 -3.35
N LEU A 35 18.40 -8.33 -3.45
CA LEU A 35 18.89 -7.85 -4.73
C LEU A 35 19.12 -9.05 -5.66
N SER A 36 18.36 -9.12 -6.75
CA SER A 36 18.58 -10.12 -7.78
C SER A 36 19.93 -9.86 -8.44
N PRO A 37 20.69 -10.91 -8.82
CA PRO A 37 21.97 -10.72 -9.47
C PRO A 37 21.78 -9.86 -10.73
N THR A 38 22.63 -8.85 -10.88
CA THR A 38 22.70 -8.08 -12.12
C THR A 38 23.08 -9.04 -13.24
N ARG A 39 22.17 -9.28 -14.18
CA ARG A 39 22.49 -10.03 -15.41
C ARG A 39 23.32 -9.12 -16.29
N TYR A 40 24.63 -9.35 -16.31
CA TYR A 40 25.49 -8.82 -17.37
C TYR A 40 25.18 -9.64 -18.63
N GLY A 41 24.39 -9.07 -19.54
CA GLY A 41 24.10 -9.68 -20.83
C GLY A 41 25.28 -9.55 -21.79
N ASP A 42 25.33 -10.46 -22.75
CA ASP A 42 26.20 -10.55 -23.93
C ASP A 42 27.61 -9.99 -23.74
N TRP A 43 28.55 -10.87 -23.43
CA TRP A 43 29.96 -10.55 -23.61
C TRP A 43 30.44 -11.08 -24.96
N GLU A 44 31.27 -10.27 -25.63
CA GLU A 44 31.90 -10.68 -26.89
C GLU A 44 33.29 -11.25 -26.59
N LYS A 45 33.55 -12.46 -27.07
CA LYS A 45 34.89 -13.05 -27.10
C LYS A 45 35.20 -13.48 -28.53
N ASP A 46 36.30 -12.96 -29.08
CA ASP A 46 36.78 -13.32 -30.41
C ASP A 46 35.70 -13.17 -31.52
N GLY A 47 34.83 -12.15 -31.40
CA GLY A 47 33.76 -11.91 -32.37
C GLY A 47 32.48 -12.73 -32.16
N ILE A 48 32.41 -13.55 -31.11
CA ILE A 48 31.26 -14.42 -30.81
C ILE A 48 30.54 -13.91 -29.56
N ALA A 49 29.24 -13.67 -29.67
CA ALA A 49 28.38 -13.33 -28.55
C ALA A 49 28.13 -14.57 -27.66
N VAL A 50 28.35 -14.43 -26.36
CA VAL A 50 28.18 -15.50 -25.36
C VAL A 50 27.16 -15.05 -24.31
N ASP A 51 26.13 -15.88 -24.10
CA ASP A 51 25.06 -15.71 -23.10
C ASP A 51 25.11 -16.84 -22.06
N PHE A 52 24.68 -16.58 -20.81
CA PHE A 52 24.66 -17.52 -19.69
C PHE A 52 23.28 -17.66 -19.04
#